data_AF-A0A1I3W8N1-F1
#
_entry.id   AF-A0A1I3W8N1-F1
#
_cell.length_a   1.000
_cell.length_b   1.000
_cell.length_c   1.000
_cell.angle_alpha   90.00
_cell.angle_beta   90.00
_cell.angle_gamma   90.00
#
_symmetry.space_group_name_H-M   'P 1'
#
loop_
_entity.id
_entity.type
_entity.pdbx_description
1 polymer ?
#
loop_
_entity_poly.entity_id
_entity_poly.type
_entity_poly.pdbx_seq_one_letter_code
_entity_poly.pdbx_strand_id
1 'polypeptide(L)'
;MRNFTISACLLLMLSVSSQILAAGLTPPRGYYAQLEFIHQGQSLSFGPFIGYYFKPQQGDDVTRLTFVCYNEGQFYTDQLPDGTLLYRGEAVLSTLERVRQLPRSEQRITPLFFADAPPAWVQQRPTPQEEYLHFHSAYDQSGAVYSGYWLRHEPVTAFSYNMGGRLSEDSPLLHQAKPGDAQNFPRIIEFDKGP
;
A
#
# COMPACT_ATOMS: atom_id res chain seq x y z
N MET A 1 -40.44 58.35 -17.12
CA MET A 1 -40.64 57.94 -15.71
C MET A 1 -39.49 57.03 -15.34
N ARG A 2 -38.70 57.43 -14.33
CA ARG A 2 -37.62 56.64 -13.74
C ARG A 2 -38.19 55.36 -13.12
N ASN A 3 -37.48 54.24 -13.24
CA ASN A 3 -37.33 53.25 -12.18
C ASN A 3 -36.03 52.47 -12.41
N PHE A 4 -35.11 52.60 -11.46
CA PHE A 4 -33.92 51.77 -11.28
C PHE A 4 -34.35 50.47 -10.62
N THR A 5 -33.84 49.34 -11.10
CA THR A 5 -33.79 48.10 -10.30
C THR A 5 -32.43 47.46 -10.49
N ILE A 6 -31.62 47.58 -9.45
CA ILE A 6 -30.44 46.75 -9.18
C ILE A 6 -30.98 45.41 -8.70
N SER A 7 -30.53 44.29 -9.25
CA SER A 7 -30.56 43.03 -8.49
C SER A 7 -29.51 42.03 -8.98
N ALA A 8 -28.47 41.94 -8.15
CA ALA A 8 -27.69 40.78 -7.76
C ALA A 8 -27.33 39.72 -8.81
N CYS A 9 -26.07 39.76 -9.26
CA CYS A 9 -25.31 38.58 -9.65
C CYS A 9 -25.26 37.56 -8.50
N LEU A 10 -25.90 36.40 -8.68
CA LEU A 10 -25.67 35.23 -7.85
C LEU A 10 -24.70 34.30 -8.59
N LEU A 11 -23.40 34.51 -8.38
CA LEU A 11 -22.38 33.50 -8.70
C LEU A 11 -22.47 32.41 -7.62
N LEU A 12 -23.10 31.29 -7.94
CA LEU A 12 -22.97 30.04 -7.18
C LEU A 12 -21.67 29.33 -7.60
N MET A 13 -20.55 29.80 -7.06
CA MET A 13 -19.30 29.04 -6.99
C MET A 13 -19.33 28.20 -5.72
N LEU A 14 -20.00 27.04 -5.77
CA LEU A 14 -19.84 26.01 -4.74
C LEU A 14 -18.60 25.17 -5.11
N SER A 15 -17.43 25.75 -4.88
CA SER A 15 -16.15 25.05 -4.91
C SER A 15 -15.55 25.07 -3.52
N VAL A 16 -15.85 24.06 -2.70
CA VAL A 16 -14.89 23.50 -1.74
C VAL A 16 -15.29 22.04 -1.52
N SER A 17 -14.75 21.14 -2.36
CA SER A 17 -14.59 19.76 -1.91
C SER A 17 -13.55 19.81 -0.80
N SER A 18 -14.00 19.75 0.45
CA SER A 18 -13.15 19.63 1.62
C SER A 18 -12.43 18.28 1.58
N GLN A 19 -11.34 18.21 0.82
CA GLN A 19 -10.26 17.30 1.16
C GLN A 19 -9.70 17.82 2.47
N ILE A 20 -10.15 17.24 3.58
CA ILE A 20 -9.44 17.34 4.85
C ILE A 20 -8.12 16.59 4.59
N LEU A 21 -7.11 17.33 4.13
CA LEU A 21 -5.73 16.89 4.19
C LEU A 21 -5.42 16.76 5.68
N ALA A 22 -5.43 15.52 6.19
CA ALA A 22 -4.78 15.19 7.44
C ALA A 22 -3.35 15.77 7.39
N ALA A 23 -2.89 16.34 8.51
CA ALA A 23 -1.66 17.12 8.60
C ALA A 23 -0.50 16.43 7.85
N GLY A 24 -0.08 17.04 6.75
CA GLY A 24 0.70 16.43 5.68
C GLY A 24 2.04 15.87 6.14
N LEU A 25 2.11 14.54 6.29
CA LEU A 25 3.37 13.84 6.34
C LEU A 25 4.05 14.02 4.98
N THR A 26 5.18 14.75 4.97
CA THR A 26 5.97 14.86 3.75
C THR A 26 6.81 13.60 3.61
N PRO A 27 6.75 12.88 2.45
CA PRO A 27 7.58 11.71 2.23
C PRO A 27 9.06 12.04 2.49
N PRO A 28 9.83 11.14 3.12
CA PRO A 28 11.26 11.36 3.27
C PRO A 28 11.93 11.57 1.90
N ARG A 29 12.99 12.38 1.86
CA ARG A 29 13.66 12.70 0.59
C ARG A 29 14.06 11.44 -0.18
N GLY A 30 13.65 11.37 -1.44
CA GLY A 30 13.94 10.25 -2.34
C GLY A 30 13.01 9.05 -2.17
N TYR A 31 11.99 9.16 -1.32
CA TYR A 31 10.89 8.21 -1.26
C TYR A 31 9.68 8.72 -2.05
N TYR A 32 8.96 7.78 -2.66
CA TYR A 32 7.80 8.02 -3.50
C TYR A 32 6.59 7.25 -2.95
N ALA A 33 5.42 7.87 -2.94
CA ALA A 33 4.17 7.21 -2.56
C ALA A 33 3.72 6.21 -3.64
N GLN A 34 4.04 6.49 -4.90
CA GLN A 34 3.74 5.66 -6.05
C GLN A 34 4.98 5.56 -6.95
N LEU A 35 5.20 4.38 -7.51
CA LEU A 35 6.22 4.13 -8.52
C LEU A 35 5.55 3.85 -9.87
N GLU A 36 6.14 4.37 -10.94
CA GLU A 36 5.79 4.04 -12.32
C GLU A 36 7.05 3.50 -13.00
N PHE A 37 6.96 2.35 -13.64
CA PHE A 37 8.12 1.68 -14.23
C PHE A 37 7.75 0.75 -15.38
N ILE A 38 8.73 0.40 -16.21
CA ILE A 38 8.57 -0.59 -17.27
C ILE A 38 9.20 -1.91 -16.79
N HIS A 39 8.41 -2.98 -16.82
CA HIS A 39 8.89 -4.33 -16.52
C HIS A 39 8.36 -5.31 -17.56
N GLN A 40 9.25 -6.10 -18.16
CA GLN A 40 8.89 -7.07 -19.22
C GLN A 40 8.08 -6.45 -20.38
N GLY A 41 8.38 -5.18 -20.73
CA GLY A 41 7.69 -4.43 -21.78
C GLY A 41 6.32 -3.89 -21.39
N GLN A 42 5.89 -4.03 -20.14
CA GLN A 42 4.63 -3.50 -19.62
C GLN A 42 4.88 -2.25 -18.78
N SER A 43 4.05 -1.22 -18.95
CA SER A 43 4.03 -0.05 -18.08
C SER A 43 3.22 -0.38 -16.83
N LEU A 44 3.86 -0.38 -15.67
CA LEU A 44 3.28 -0.78 -14.39
C LEU A 44 3.30 0.38 -13.40
N SER A 45 2.34 0.36 -12.49
CA SER A 45 2.26 1.23 -11.32
C SER A 45 2.25 0.41 -10.04
N PHE A 46 2.84 0.95 -8.97
CA PHE A 46 2.85 0.34 -7.64
C PHE A 46 2.59 1.41 -6.58
N GLY A 47 1.55 1.20 -5.77
CA GLY A 47 1.00 2.24 -4.89
C GLY A 47 0.05 3.20 -5.61
N PRO A 48 -0.47 4.23 -4.91
CA PRO A 48 -0.13 4.59 -3.54
C PRO A 48 -0.84 3.71 -2.51
N PHE A 49 -0.14 3.42 -1.40
CA PHE A 49 -0.73 2.83 -0.20
C PHE A 49 -0.59 3.82 0.95
N ILE A 50 -1.63 3.95 1.77
CA ILE A 50 -1.68 4.94 2.85
C ILE A 50 -0.46 4.77 3.75
N GLY A 51 0.34 5.82 3.95
CA GLY A 51 1.52 5.77 4.82
C GLY A 51 2.74 5.01 4.28
N TYR A 52 2.66 4.27 3.17
CA TYR A 52 3.82 3.60 2.57
C TYR A 52 4.53 4.50 1.56
N TYR A 53 5.85 4.53 1.68
CA TYR A 53 6.71 5.25 0.76
C TYR A 53 7.91 4.39 0.39
N PHE A 54 8.31 4.41 -0.89
CA PHE A 54 9.31 3.51 -1.45
C PHE A 54 10.48 4.27 -2.08
N LYS A 55 11.68 3.72 -1.98
CA LYS A 55 12.90 4.29 -2.54
C LYS A 55 13.76 3.20 -3.19
N PRO A 56 14.19 3.36 -4.46
CA PRO A 56 15.22 2.52 -5.08
C PRO A 56 16.48 2.42 -4.23
N GLN A 57 17.00 1.20 -4.07
CA GLN A 57 18.27 0.99 -3.35
C GLN A 57 19.47 1.54 -4.13
N GLN A 58 19.42 1.52 -5.46
CA GLN A 58 20.52 1.91 -6.33
C GLN A 58 20.02 2.77 -7.50
N GLY A 59 20.31 4.07 -7.48
CA GLY A 59 19.95 4.99 -8.57
C GLY A 59 18.45 4.94 -8.88
N ASP A 60 18.12 4.67 -10.14
CA ASP A 60 16.75 4.52 -10.64
C ASP A 60 16.34 3.04 -10.83
N ASP A 61 17.15 2.09 -10.32
CA ASP A 61 16.85 0.66 -10.40
C ASP A 61 15.75 0.28 -9.39
N VAL A 62 14.56 0.02 -9.92
CA VAL A 62 13.38 -0.35 -9.13
C VAL A 62 13.30 -1.85 -8.80
N THR A 63 14.29 -2.66 -9.19
CA THR A 63 14.28 -4.11 -8.89
C THR A 63 14.36 -4.39 -7.38
N ARG A 64 14.99 -3.48 -6.62
CA ARG A 64 15.07 -3.51 -5.16
C ARG A 64 14.77 -2.15 -4.55
N LEU A 65 13.88 -2.15 -3.58
CA LEU A 65 13.43 -0.95 -2.89
C LEU A 65 13.69 -1.10 -1.39
N THR A 66 13.90 0.05 -0.73
CA THR A 66 13.60 0.18 0.69
C THR A 66 12.26 0.89 0.83
N PHE A 67 11.54 0.61 1.92
CA PHE A 67 10.30 1.32 2.22
C PHE A 67 10.21 1.72 3.69
N VAL A 68 9.34 2.69 3.93
CA VAL A 68 8.89 3.11 5.25
C VAL A 68 7.36 3.12 5.26
N CYS A 69 6.77 2.76 6.40
CA CYS A 69 5.34 2.84 6.62
C CYS A 69 5.04 3.68 7.86
N TYR A 70 4.29 4.76 7.68
CA TYR A 70 3.81 5.62 8.76
C TYR A 70 2.33 5.36 9.05
N ASN A 71 1.89 5.61 10.28
CA ASN A 71 0.50 5.49 10.70
C ASN A 71 -0.38 6.65 10.19
N GLU A 72 -0.34 6.90 8.89
CA GLU A 72 -1.01 8.03 8.25
C GLU A 72 -2.53 7.95 8.45
N GLY A 73 -3.12 9.01 9.00
CA GLY A 73 -4.54 9.06 9.36
C GLY A 73 -4.96 7.98 10.36
N GLN A 74 -4.01 7.44 11.14
CA GLN A 74 -4.23 6.29 12.02
C GLN A 74 -4.79 5.06 11.28
N PHE A 75 -4.41 4.90 10.01
CA PHE A 75 -4.98 3.86 9.15
C PHE A 75 -4.68 2.45 9.66
N TYR A 76 -3.50 2.20 10.22
CA TYR A 76 -3.06 0.87 10.62
C TYR A 76 -3.37 0.54 12.07
N THR A 77 -3.32 1.55 12.95
CA THR A 77 -3.60 1.40 14.36
C THR A 77 -4.18 2.68 14.96
N ASP A 78 -5.16 2.54 15.83
CA ASP A 78 -5.73 3.61 16.65
C ASP A 78 -4.96 3.82 17.97
N GLN A 79 -4.00 2.95 18.28
CA GLN A 79 -3.20 2.97 19.52
C GLN A 79 -2.08 4.01 19.50
N LEU A 80 -1.66 4.44 18.31
CA LEU A 80 -0.53 5.34 18.12
C LEU A 80 -0.97 6.63 17.42
N PRO A 81 -0.26 7.74 17.66
CA PRO A 81 -0.50 8.99 16.94
C PRO A 81 -0.36 8.84 15.43
N ASP A 82 -1.05 9.72 14.70
CA ASP A 82 -0.82 9.93 13.28
C ASP A 82 0.65 10.23 12.98
N GLY A 83 1.14 9.74 11.85
CA GLY A 83 2.53 9.93 11.40
C GLY A 83 3.58 9.16 12.21
N THR A 84 3.19 8.28 13.13
CA THR A 84 4.15 7.39 13.82
C THR A 84 4.78 6.42 12.81
N LEU A 85 6.11 6.30 12.79
CA LEU A 85 6.79 5.29 11.97
C LEU A 85 6.51 3.89 12.52
N LEU A 86 5.85 3.05 11.72
CA LEU A 86 5.43 1.70 12.10
C LEU A 86 6.41 0.64 11.61
N TYR A 87 6.75 0.69 10.32
CA TYR A 87 7.67 -0.27 9.69
C TYR A 87 8.75 0.42 8.89
N ARG A 88 9.90 -0.26 8.81
CA ARG A 88 10.84 -0.17 7.70
C ARG A 88 10.82 -1.49 6.95
N GLY A 89 11.40 -1.52 5.76
CA GLY A 89 11.55 -2.79 5.08
C GLY A 89 12.21 -2.72 3.72
N GLU A 90 12.25 -3.88 3.09
CA GLU A 90 12.80 -4.08 1.75
C GLU A 90 11.74 -4.69 0.84
N ALA A 91 11.80 -4.35 -0.44
CA ALA A 91 10.91 -4.88 -1.45
C ALA A 91 11.73 -5.37 -2.65
N VAL A 92 11.44 -6.59 -3.14
CA VAL A 92 12.13 -7.18 -4.29
C VAL A 92 11.11 -7.44 -5.40
N LEU A 93 11.37 -6.86 -6.58
CA LEU A 93 10.53 -7.02 -7.76
C LEU A 93 10.52 -8.49 -8.20
N SER A 94 9.35 -9.03 -8.48
CA SER A 94 9.17 -10.42 -8.90
C SER A 94 7.95 -10.55 -9.80
N THR A 95 7.91 -11.61 -10.62
CA THR A 95 6.73 -11.98 -11.42
C THR A 95 6.28 -13.37 -11.00
N LEU A 96 5.07 -13.45 -10.45
CA LEU A 96 4.47 -14.72 -10.07
C LEU A 96 4.18 -15.59 -11.30
N GLU A 97 4.36 -16.90 -11.17
CA GLU A 97 4.00 -17.84 -12.24
C GLU A 97 2.50 -17.83 -12.56
N ARG A 98 2.12 -17.98 -13.83
CA ARG A 98 0.70 -17.95 -14.25
C ARG A 98 0.00 -19.31 -14.07
N VAL A 99 0.10 -19.90 -12.88
CA VAL A 99 -0.52 -21.21 -12.54
C VAL A 99 -1.99 -21.12 -12.15
N ARG A 100 -2.50 -19.92 -11.88
CA ARG A 100 -3.90 -19.64 -11.55
C ARG A 100 -4.26 -18.25 -12.06
N GLN A 101 -5.51 -18.05 -12.48
CA GLN A 101 -6.03 -16.71 -12.75
C GLN A 101 -6.01 -15.84 -11.48
N LEU A 102 -5.76 -14.54 -11.64
CA LEU A 102 -5.84 -13.59 -10.53
C LEU A 102 -7.27 -13.51 -10.00
N PRO A 103 -7.45 -13.40 -8.67
CA PRO A 103 -8.79 -13.26 -8.08
C PRO A 103 -9.44 -11.96 -8.57
N ARG A 104 -10.74 -12.00 -8.83
CA ARG A 104 -11.54 -10.83 -9.19
C ARG A 104 -12.29 -10.33 -7.98
N SER A 105 -12.28 -9.01 -7.76
CA SER A 105 -13.00 -8.37 -6.67
C SER A 105 -13.43 -6.96 -7.07
N GLU A 106 -14.55 -6.52 -6.50
CA GLU A 106 -14.98 -5.12 -6.56
C GLU A 106 -14.12 -4.22 -5.65
N GLN A 107 -13.40 -4.81 -4.70
CA GLN A 107 -12.45 -4.09 -3.86
C GLN A 107 -11.21 -3.69 -4.66
N ARG A 108 -10.51 -2.64 -4.21
CA ARG A 108 -9.23 -2.21 -4.80
C ARG A 108 -8.15 -3.28 -4.66
N ILE A 109 -7.95 -3.77 -3.44
CA ILE A 109 -6.94 -4.77 -3.10
C ILE A 109 -7.66 -6.07 -2.74
N THR A 110 -7.23 -7.18 -3.34
CA THR A 110 -7.76 -8.51 -3.06
C THR A 110 -6.70 -9.36 -2.35
N PRO A 111 -6.87 -9.67 -1.05
CA PRO A 111 -5.91 -10.47 -0.32
C PRO A 111 -6.10 -11.97 -0.54
N LEU A 112 -5.01 -12.71 -0.53
CA LEU A 112 -4.94 -14.17 -0.55
C LEU A 112 -3.88 -14.62 0.45
N PHE A 113 -4.26 -15.40 1.46
CA PHE A 113 -3.30 -15.90 2.45
C PHE A 113 -2.49 -17.07 1.88
N PHE A 114 -1.26 -17.28 2.37
CA PHE A 114 -0.38 -18.33 1.84
C PHE A 114 -1.01 -19.73 1.87
N ALA A 115 -1.88 -20.01 2.84
CA ALA A 115 -2.59 -21.29 2.93
C ALA A 115 -3.49 -21.57 1.70
N ASP A 116 -4.00 -20.51 1.07
CA ASP A 116 -4.91 -20.58 -0.08
C ASP A 116 -4.19 -20.27 -1.41
N ALA A 117 -2.94 -19.84 -1.34
CA ALA A 117 -2.11 -19.49 -2.48
C ALA A 117 -1.57 -20.74 -3.19
N PRO A 118 -1.42 -20.70 -4.53
CA PRO A 118 -0.67 -21.72 -5.26
C PRO A 118 0.75 -21.88 -4.66
N PRO A 119 1.21 -23.12 -4.39
CA PRO A 119 2.55 -23.36 -3.85
C PRO A 119 3.66 -22.74 -4.70
N ALA A 120 3.48 -22.72 -6.02
CA ALA A 120 4.41 -22.09 -6.95
C ALA A 120 4.63 -20.59 -6.66
N TRP A 121 3.61 -19.85 -6.21
CA TRP A 121 3.77 -18.44 -5.84
C TRP A 121 4.58 -18.31 -4.54
N VAL A 122 4.24 -19.08 -3.52
CA VAL A 122 4.90 -19.01 -2.20
C VAL A 122 6.38 -19.44 -2.29
N GLN A 123 6.72 -20.36 -3.18
CA GLN A 123 8.09 -20.82 -3.40
C GLN A 123 8.97 -19.83 -4.16
N GLN A 124 8.39 -18.82 -4.83
CA GLN A 124 9.12 -17.78 -5.55
C GLN A 124 9.59 -16.61 -4.67
N ARG A 125 9.37 -16.70 -3.36
CA ARG A 125 9.86 -15.69 -2.41
C ARG A 125 11.39 -15.54 -2.51
N PRO A 126 11.92 -14.30 -2.43
CA PRO A 126 13.34 -14.07 -2.33
C PRO A 126 13.96 -14.73 -1.10
N THR A 127 15.26 -15.01 -1.14
CA THR A 127 16.01 -15.49 0.02
C THR A 127 16.36 -14.33 0.97
N PRO A 128 16.27 -14.51 2.30
CA PRO A 128 15.71 -15.66 3.01
C PRO A 128 14.17 -15.67 2.96
N GLN A 129 13.56 -16.79 2.56
CA GLN A 129 12.13 -16.84 2.21
C GLN A 129 11.22 -16.51 3.39
N GLU A 130 11.60 -16.96 4.57
CA GLU A 130 10.92 -16.72 5.84
C GLU A 130 10.75 -15.24 6.14
N GLU A 131 11.56 -14.35 5.58
CA GLU A 131 11.45 -12.91 5.85
C GLU A 131 10.51 -12.17 4.89
N TYR A 132 10.26 -12.74 3.70
CA TYR A 132 9.38 -12.16 2.68
C TYR A 132 7.95 -12.70 2.83
N LEU A 133 7.21 -12.15 3.78
CA LEU A 133 5.88 -12.66 4.16
C LEU A 133 4.72 -12.00 3.41
N HIS A 134 4.99 -10.97 2.62
CA HIS A 134 3.97 -10.21 1.91
C HIS A 134 4.34 -10.07 0.43
N PHE A 135 3.48 -10.49 -0.48
CA PHE A 135 3.55 -10.05 -1.87
C PHE A 135 2.48 -9.02 -2.13
N HIS A 136 2.82 -7.95 -2.85
CA HIS A 136 1.83 -6.97 -3.31
C HIS A 136 2.02 -6.75 -4.81
N SER A 137 0.97 -6.96 -5.59
CA SER A 137 1.04 -6.80 -7.03
C SER A 137 1.19 -5.33 -7.43
N ALA A 138 1.89 -5.09 -8.52
CA ALA A 138 1.69 -3.90 -9.31
C ALA A 138 0.35 -3.99 -10.06
N TYR A 139 0.02 -2.92 -10.77
CA TYR A 139 -1.14 -2.86 -11.65
C TYR A 139 -0.82 -2.12 -12.96
N ASP A 140 -1.64 -2.37 -13.96
CA ASP A 140 -1.69 -1.60 -15.20
C ASP A 140 -3.12 -1.04 -15.42
N GLN A 141 -3.40 -0.51 -16.61
CA GLN A 141 -4.71 0.06 -16.96
C GLN A 141 -5.87 -0.94 -16.90
N SER A 142 -5.57 -2.24 -16.90
CA SER A 142 -6.54 -3.34 -16.80
C SER A 142 -6.70 -3.88 -15.37
N GLY A 143 -5.91 -3.37 -14.42
CA GLY A 143 -5.93 -3.78 -13.01
C GLY A 143 -4.70 -4.60 -12.61
N ALA A 144 -4.88 -5.51 -11.65
CA ALA A 144 -3.80 -6.27 -11.05
C ALA A 144 -3.04 -7.12 -12.07
N VAL A 145 -1.71 -7.18 -11.91
CA VAL A 145 -0.84 -8.03 -12.73
C VAL A 145 -0.08 -9.05 -11.86
N TYR A 146 0.58 -10.02 -12.49
CA TYR A 146 1.38 -11.03 -11.77
C TYR A 146 2.72 -10.47 -11.27
N SER A 147 3.13 -9.31 -11.77
CA SER A 147 4.36 -8.63 -11.34
C SER A 147 4.08 -7.73 -10.16
N GLY A 148 5.03 -7.64 -9.23
CA GLY A 148 4.89 -6.88 -8.00
C GLY A 148 6.09 -7.09 -7.11
N TYR A 149 5.96 -6.75 -5.84
CA TYR A 149 7.05 -6.83 -4.90
C TYR A 149 6.77 -7.86 -3.82
N TRP A 150 7.77 -8.67 -3.50
CA TRP A 150 7.85 -9.34 -2.21
C TRP A 150 8.43 -8.37 -1.18
N LEU A 151 7.73 -8.15 -0.08
CA LEU A 151 8.07 -7.22 0.98
C LEU A 151 8.49 -7.97 2.24
N ARG A 152 9.64 -7.56 2.77
CA ARG A 152 10.08 -7.87 4.13
C ARG A 152 9.76 -6.69 5.03
N HIS A 153 8.90 -6.89 6.03
CA HIS A 153 8.52 -5.88 7.01
C HIS A 153 9.35 -5.99 8.28
N GLU A 154 9.90 -4.88 8.73
CA GLU A 154 10.59 -4.76 10.01
C GLU A 154 9.83 -3.75 10.89
N PRO A 155 9.06 -4.22 11.89
CA PRO A 155 8.41 -3.32 12.84
C PRO A 155 9.47 -2.51 13.60
N VAL A 156 9.31 -1.20 13.65
CA VAL A 156 10.19 -0.32 14.45
C VAL A 156 9.50 0.25 15.68
N THR A 157 8.17 0.17 15.73
CA THR A 157 7.34 0.54 16.87
C THR A 157 6.44 -0.64 17.23
N ALA A 158 6.16 -0.84 18.51
CA ALA A 158 5.25 -1.89 18.96
C ALA A 158 3.79 -1.39 18.91
N PHE A 159 2.88 -2.16 18.30
CA PHE A 159 1.46 -1.83 18.20
C PHE A 159 0.60 -3.03 17.79
N SER A 160 -0.72 -2.89 17.93
CA SER A 160 -1.69 -3.82 17.35
C SER A 160 -2.12 -3.32 15.98
N TYR A 161 -1.84 -4.09 14.93
CA TYR A 161 -2.40 -3.83 13.60
C TYR A 161 -3.88 -4.21 13.65
N ASN A 162 -4.77 -3.21 13.69
CA ASN A 162 -6.22 -3.40 13.76
C ASN A 162 -6.97 -2.58 12.70
N MET A 163 -6.23 -2.08 11.69
CA MET A 163 -6.71 -1.13 10.70
C MET A 163 -7.48 0.03 11.33
N GLY A 164 -6.92 0.69 12.35
CA GLY A 164 -7.60 1.80 13.03
C GLY A 164 -8.94 1.38 13.65
N GLY A 165 -8.97 0.19 14.28
CA GLY A 165 -10.15 -0.38 14.93
C GLY A 165 -11.20 -0.99 13.98
N ARG A 166 -10.90 -1.15 12.69
CA ARG A 166 -11.85 -1.67 11.68
C ARG A 166 -11.84 -3.20 11.54
N LEU A 167 -10.84 -3.87 12.10
CA LEU A 167 -10.77 -5.33 12.08
C LEU A 167 -11.59 -5.95 13.21
N SER A 168 -12.27 -7.05 12.90
CA SER A 168 -12.84 -7.95 13.91
C SER A 168 -11.75 -8.78 14.58
N GLU A 169 -12.06 -9.35 15.75
CA GLU A 169 -11.11 -10.16 16.54
C GLU A 169 -10.65 -11.43 15.83
N ASP A 170 -11.47 -11.96 14.92
CA ASP A 170 -11.19 -13.15 14.11
C ASP A 170 -10.48 -12.82 12.78
N SER A 171 -10.19 -11.54 12.52
CA SER A 171 -9.54 -11.14 11.28
C SER A 171 -8.12 -11.72 11.18
N PRO A 172 -7.77 -12.39 10.07
CA PRO A 172 -6.40 -12.89 9.86
C PRO A 172 -5.37 -11.77 9.67
N LEU A 173 -5.81 -10.52 9.52
CA LEU A 173 -4.93 -9.35 9.47
C LEU A 173 -4.64 -8.77 10.86
N LEU A 174 -5.44 -9.10 11.88
CA LEU A 174 -5.23 -8.61 13.25
C LEU A 174 -3.99 -9.29 13.85
N HIS A 175 -2.95 -8.51 14.15
CA HIS A 175 -1.71 -9.05 14.73
C HIS A 175 -0.97 -8.02 15.58
N GLN A 176 -0.01 -8.50 16.38
CA GLN A 176 0.89 -7.66 17.16
C GLN A 176 2.18 -7.41 16.37
N ALA A 177 2.47 -6.17 16.04
CA ALA A 177 3.75 -5.79 15.48
C ALA A 177 4.69 -5.42 16.64
N LYS A 178 5.89 -6.03 16.69
CA LYS A 178 6.90 -5.74 17.71
C LYS A 178 8.30 -5.70 17.08
N PRO A 179 9.17 -4.74 17.48
CA PRO A 179 10.55 -4.75 17.05
C PRO A 179 11.24 -6.08 17.36
N GLY A 180 11.93 -6.63 16.37
CA GLY A 180 12.57 -7.96 16.45
C GLY A 180 11.65 -9.15 16.14
N ASP A 181 10.35 -8.92 15.88
CA ASP A 181 9.37 -9.98 15.59
C ASP A 181 8.72 -9.78 14.20
N ALA A 182 9.56 -9.57 13.18
CA ALA A 182 9.13 -9.42 11.78
C ALA A 182 8.32 -10.63 11.28
N GLN A 183 8.57 -11.81 11.84
CA GLN A 183 7.93 -13.08 11.47
C GLN A 183 6.44 -13.15 11.83
N ASN A 184 5.96 -12.24 12.69
CA ASN A 184 4.55 -12.14 13.05
C ASN A 184 3.71 -11.35 12.03
N PHE A 185 4.32 -10.82 10.97
CA PHE A 185 3.56 -10.22 9.87
C PHE A 185 2.71 -11.30 9.15
N PRO A 186 1.47 -10.98 8.74
CA PRO A 186 0.62 -11.93 8.03
C PRO A 186 1.25 -12.46 6.74
N ARG A 187 1.07 -13.76 6.49
CA ARG A 187 1.53 -14.44 5.28
C ARG A 187 0.53 -14.25 4.15
N ILE A 188 0.73 -13.21 3.34
CA ILE A 188 -0.30 -12.69 2.44
C ILE A 188 0.23 -12.31 1.06
N ILE A 189 -0.60 -12.52 0.05
CA ILE A 189 -0.41 -12.10 -1.34
C ILE A 189 -1.58 -11.20 -1.69
N GLU A 190 -1.31 -9.96 -2.10
CA GLU A 190 -2.33 -8.97 -2.39
C GLU A 190 -2.30 -8.59 -3.87
N PHE A 191 -3.47 -8.54 -4.49
CA PHE A 191 -3.65 -8.10 -5.86
C PHE A 191 -4.36 -6.74 -5.88
N ASP A 192 -3.63 -5.68 -6.24
CA ASP A 192 -4.13 -4.30 -6.34
C ASP A 192 -4.56 -4.01 -7.78
N LYS A 193 -5.77 -3.47 -7.97
CA LYS A 193 -6.24 -3.01 -9.28
C LYS A 193 -5.92 -1.55 -9.58
N GLY A 194 -5.26 -0.85 -8.65
CA GLY A 194 -5.00 0.59 -8.73
C GLY A 194 -6.12 1.45 -8.14
N PRO A 195 -5.87 2.74 -7.93
CA PRO A 195 -6.83 3.71 -7.39
C PRO A 195 -8.03 3.99 -8.31
#